data_AF-A0A0L8KVZ0-F1
#
_entry.id   AF-A0A0L8KVZ0-F1
#
_cell.length_a   1.000
_cell.length_b   1.000
_cell.length_c   1.000
_cell.angle_alpha   90.00
_cell.angle_beta   90.00
_cell.angle_gamma   90.00
#
_symmetry.space_group_name_H-M   'P 1'
#
loop_
_entity.id
_entity.type
_entity.pdbx_description
1 polymer ?
#
loop_
_entity_poly.entity_id
_entity_poly.type
_entity_poly.pdbx_seq_one_letter_code
_entity_poly.pdbx_strand_id
1 'polypeptide(L)'
;MESATKYQDSVYFKKADGSALYVNLYSPTTLTWSEKGVTVTQTTDYPREQGSTLTFGGATASFELKLRVPSWATSGFKVTVNGSAVSGTPAAGSYFTVSRTWRSGDTVRVTIPFRLRVEKALDDPSLQTLFYGPVNLVGRNTSTSYLQVGLYANAALSGDLLPSLTPVTGKPLHYTRNGTEFAPFYEGTEDPTHAYVRRSEPRVVFGNTDSQVANPAKTDGTTLLDEIWAGAPFSDKNALVTRVQSTVNSWVAAGRLTQADGQKVVTTAQNATYAA
;
A
#
# COMPACT_ATOMS: atom_id res chain seq x y z
N MET A 1 1.32 -30.64 3.74
CA MET A 1 2.72 -30.31 3.38
C MET A 1 2.91 -29.95 1.91
N GLU A 2 1.86 -29.97 1.07
CA GLU A 2 1.98 -29.67 -0.37
C GLU A 2 2.25 -28.18 -0.70
N SER A 3 1.68 -27.26 0.09
CA SER A 3 1.80 -25.82 -0.18
C SER A 3 3.25 -25.32 -0.13
N ALA A 4 4.04 -25.84 0.82
CA ALA A 4 5.41 -25.36 1.04
C ALA A 4 6.41 -25.79 -0.05
N THR A 5 6.12 -26.89 -0.76
CA THR A 5 6.99 -27.40 -1.82
C THR A 5 6.81 -26.68 -3.16
N LYS A 6 5.76 -25.86 -3.31
CA LYS A 6 5.34 -25.27 -4.58
C LYS A 6 5.40 -23.74 -4.63
N TYR A 7 5.96 -23.10 -3.60
CA TYR A 7 6.06 -21.63 -3.56
C TYR A 7 6.79 -21.02 -4.76
N GLN A 8 7.71 -21.78 -5.36
CA GLN A 8 8.52 -21.38 -6.51
C GLN A 8 7.74 -21.44 -7.83
N ASP A 9 6.72 -22.30 -7.94
CA ASP A 9 6.06 -22.66 -9.21
C ASP A 9 5.41 -21.47 -9.91
N SER A 10 4.98 -20.48 -9.13
CA SER A 10 4.27 -19.30 -9.63
C SER A 10 5.14 -18.05 -9.69
N VAL A 11 6.44 -18.13 -9.37
CA VAL A 11 7.32 -16.94 -9.41
C VAL A 11 7.49 -16.44 -10.84
N TYR A 12 7.67 -17.37 -11.79
CA TYR A 12 7.81 -17.06 -13.20
C TYR A 12 6.86 -17.87 -14.06
N PHE A 13 6.31 -17.25 -15.11
CA PHE A 13 5.71 -17.97 -16.23
C PHE A 13 6.36 -17.55 -17.53
N LYS A 14 6.35 -18.40 -18.55
CA LYS A 14 6.76 -18.03 -19.91
C LYS A 14 5.56 -18.10 -20.85
N LYS A 15 5.53 -17.21 -21.85
CA LYS A 15 4.60 -17.36 -22.97
C LYS A 15 4.96 -18.62 -23.75
N ALA A 16 3.97 -19.33 -24.29
CA ALA A 16 4.16 -20.63 -24.95
C ALA A 16 5.16 -20.56 -26.12
N ASP A 17 5.14 -19.48 -26.89
CA ASP A 17 6.06 -19.20 -28.01
C ASP A 17 7.47 -18.74 -27.56
N GLY A 18 7.71 -18.64 -26.24
CA GLY A 18 8.96 -18.16 -25.66
C GLY A 18 9.24 -16.68 -25.90
N SER A 19 8.27 -15.89 -26.35
CA SER A 19 8.48 -14.45 -26.62
C SER A 19 8.50 -13.59 -25.36
N ALA A 20 7.99 -14.09 -24.23
CA ALA A 20 7.91 -13.33 -22.98
C ALA A 20 8.18 -14.19 -21.74
N LEU A 21 8.80 -13.56 -20.74
CA LEU A 21 8.95 -14.05 -19.37
C LEU A 21 8.17 -13.14 -18.42
N TYR A 22 7.23 -13.71 -17.69
CA TYR A 22 6.45 -13.07 -16.65
C TYR A 22 7.11 -13.28 -15.30
N VAL A 23 7.30 -12.20 -14.55
CA VAL A 23 7.76 -12.19 -13.17
C VAL A 23 6.54 -11.83 -12.31
N ASN A 24 5.94 -12.85 -11.69
CA ASN A 24 4.67 -12.71 -10.97
C ASN A 24 4.87 -12.41 -9.49
N LEU A 25 5.95 -12.92 -8.90
CA LEU A 25 6.28 -12.78 -7.49
C LEU A 25 7.71 -12.27 -7.35
N TYR A 26 7.92 -11.38 -6.38
CA TYR A 26 9.24 -10.90 -5.99
C TYR A 26 9.73 -11.72 -4.80
N SER A 27 10.68 -12.60 -5.04
CA SER A 27 11.23 -13.54 -4.05
C SER A 27 12.68 -13.87 -4.41
N PRO A 28 13.56 -14.22 -3.45
CA PRO A 28 14.90 -14.71 -3.75
C PRO A 28 14.83 -16.02 -4.53
N THR A 29 15.24 -16.02 -5.79
CA THR A 29 15.12 -17.18 -6.68
C THR A 29 16.17 -17.15 -7.79
N THR A 30 16.53 -18.32 -8.32
CA THR A 30 17.26 -18.43 -9.59
C THR A 30 16.42 -19.26 -10.56
N LEU A 31 16.03 -18.66 -11.68
CA LEU A 31 15.40 -19.35 -12.80
C LEU A 31 16.48 -19.81 -13.79
N THR A 32 16.44 -21.08 -14.19
CA THR A 32 17.15 -21.59 -15.37
C THR A 32 16.14 -21.80 -16.49
N TRP A 33 16.22 -20.97 -17.53
CA TRP A 33 15.37 -21.06 -18.71
C TRP A 33 16.14 -21.75 -19.85
N SER A 34 16.17 -23.09 -19.79
CA SER A 34 16.99 -23.94 -20.66
C SER A 34 16.73 -23.72 -22.16
N GLU A 35 15.47 -23.50 -22.56
CA GLU A 35 15.11 -23.33 -23.98
C GLU A 35 15.72 -22.07 -24.61
N LYS A 36 16.09 -21.07 -23.81
CA LYS A 36 16.83 -19.88 -24.25
C LYS A 36 18.29 -19.86 -23.80
N GLY A 37 18.72 -20.83 -23.00
CA GLY A 37 20.04 -20.82 -22.36
C GLY A 37 20.25 -19.64 -21.41
N VAL A 38 19.19 -19.08 -20.82
CA VAL A 38 19.24 -17.89 -19.96
C VAL A 38 19.07 -18.27 -18.50
N THR A 39 19.79 -17.60 -17.61
CA THR A 39 19.50 -17.61 -16.17
C THR A 39 19.02 -16.23 -15.71
N VAL A 40 18.10 -16.22 -14.74
CA VAL A 40 17.61 -15.00 -14.10
C VAL A 40 17.65 -15.18 -12.60
N THR A 41 18.50 -14.42 -11.92
CA THR A 41 18.60 -14.42 -10.46
C THR A 41 17.86 -13.22 -9.90
N GLN A 42 16.88 -13.44 -9.02
CA GLN A 42 16.26 -12.42 -8.18
C GLN A 42 16.97 -12.34 -6.84
N THR A 43 17.45 -11.15 -6.50
CA THR A 43 17.97 -10.81 -5.17
C THR A 43 17.08 -9.74 -4.56
N THR A 44 16.51 -10.05 -3.40
CA THR A 44 15.64 -9.15 -2.65
C THR A 44 15.49 -9.64 -1.21
N ASP A 45 15.21 -8.74 -0.28
CA ASP A 45 14.67 -9.09 1.05
C ASP A 45 13.14 -8.86 1.14
N TYR A 46 12.43 -8.92 0.00
CA TYR A 46 10.98 -8.75 -0.05
C TYR A 46 10.26 -9.72 0.92
N PRO A 47 9.28 -9.27 1.72
CA PRO A 47 8.67 -7.95 1.72
C PRO A 47 9.30 -6.93 2.70
N ARG A 48 10.45 -7.22 3.34
CA ARG A 48 11.18 -6.22 4.15
C ARG A 48 11.85 -5.17 3.25
N GLU A 49 12.22 -5.56 2.03
CA GLU A 49 12.66 -4.66 0.98
C GLU A 49 11.52 -4.28 0.03
N GLN A 50 11.46 -3.00 -0.36
CA GLN A 50 10.48 -2.43 -1.28
C GLN A 50 10.91 -2.55 -2.75
N GLY A 51 11.23 -3.76 -3.21
CA GLY A 51 11.64 -4.00 -4.59
C GLY A 51 12.38 -5.32 -4.80
N SER A 52 12.90 -5.52 -6.01
CA SER A 52 13.73 -6.69 -6.36
C SER A 52 14.73 -6.34 -7.45
N THR A 53 15.89 -6.98 -7.43
CA THR A 53 16.90 -6.87 -8.48
C THR A 53 17.01 -8.18 -9.22
N LEU A 54 16.84 -8.13 -10.55
CA LEU A 54 16.99 -9.27 -11.45
C LEU A 54 18.32 -9.14 -12.18
N THR A 55 19.16 -10.16 -12.11
CA THR A 55 20.42 -10.25 -12.86
C THR A 55 20.33 -11.38 -13.87
N PHE A 56 20.66 -11.05 -15.13
CA PHE A 56 20.61 -11.99 -16.25
C PHE A 56 21.98 -12.64 -16.46
N GLY A 57 21.98 -13.92 -16.79
CA GLY A 57 23.17 -14.70 -17.10
C GLY A 57 22.95 -15.65 -18.28
N GLY A 58 24.03 -16.30 -18.71
CA GLY A 58 23.99 -17.29 -19.79
C GLY A 58 24.04 -16.69 -21.19
N ALA A 59 23.30 -17.29 -22.12
CA ALA A 59 23.29 -16.91 -23.52
C ALA A 59 22.60 -15.56 -23.77
N THR A 60 22.96 -14.93 -24.89
CA THR A 60 22.25 -13.73 -25.36
C THR A 60 20.92 -14.13 -25.98
N ALA A 61 19.82 -13.53 -25.53
CA ALA A 61 18.48 -13.85 -26.05
C ALA A 61 17.54 -12.64 -26.07
N SER A 62 16.66 -12.57 -27.07
CA SER A 62 15.60 -11.56 -27.15
C SER A 62 14.28 -12.11 -26.60
N PHE A 63 13.65 -11.34 -25.72
CA PHE A 63 12.30 -11.57 -25.19
C PHE A 63 11.81 -10.36 -24.39
N GLU A 64 10.49 -10.32 -24.19
CA GLU A 64 9.84 -9.36 -23.30
C GLU A 64 9.92 -9.80 -21.84
N LEU A 65 10.39 -8.95 -20.95
CA LEU A 65 10.26 -9.13 -19.51
C LEU A 65 8.98 -8.43 -19.03
N LYS A 66 8.00 -9.19 -18.56
CA LYS A 66 6.73 -8.70 -18.01
C LYS A 66 6.83 -8.69 -16.47
N LEU A 67 6.95 -7.51 -15.89
CA LEU A 67 7.08 -7.31 -14.44
C LEU A 67 5.70 -7.03 -13.85
N ARG A 68 5.21 -7.86 -12.92
CA ARG A 68 3.91 -7.65 -12.28
C ARG A 68 3.92 -6.34 -11.49
N VAL A 69 2.97 -5.46 -11.79
CA VAL A 69 2.69 -4.27 -11.00
C VAL A 69 1.49 -4.60 -10.09
N PRO A 70 1.68 -4.82 -8.79
CA PRO A 70 0.57 -5.15 -7.89
C PRO A 70 -0.49 -4.04 -7.89
N SER A 71 -1.77 -4.40 -7.69
CA SER A 71 -2.88 -3.42 -7.68
C SER A 71 -2.75 -2.38 -6.56
N TRP A 72 -2.09 -2.74 -5.46
CA TRP A 72 -1.83 -1.82 -4.35
C TRP A 72 -0.66 -0.86 -4.60
N ALA A 73 0.16 -1.07 -5.63
CA ALA A 73 1.35 -0.25 -5.92
C ALA A 73 0.97 1.06 -6.65
N THR A 74 0.16 1.89 -5.99
CA THR A 74 -0.34 3.17 -6.52
C THR A 74 0.61 4.35 -6.26
N SER A 75 1.64 4.12 -5.45
CA SER A 75 2.60 5.11 -4.94
C SER A 75 3.82 5.29 -5.84
N GLY A 76 3.73 4.78 -7.06
CA GLY A 76 4.83 4.59 -7.97
C GLY A 76 5.23 3.12 -8.06
N PHE A 77 5.74 2.77 -9.22
CA PHE A 77 6.47 1.54 -9.50
C PHE A 77 7.54 1.98 -10.50
N LYS A 78 8.81 1.68 -10.22
CA LYS A 78 9.91 2.17 -11.05
C LYS A 78 10.76 1.00 -11.51
N VAL A 79 11.19 1.07 -12.76
CA VAL A 79 12.06 0.06 -13.37
C VAL A 79 13.27 0.76 -13.96
N THR A 80 14.45 0.29 -13.59
CA THR A 80 15.69 0.64 -14.27
C THR A 80 16.35 -0.58 -14.87
N VAL A 81 17.07 -0.38 -15.96
CA VAL A 81 17.85 -1.39 -16.67
C VAL A 81 19.28 -0.86 -16.76
N ASN A 82 20.23 -1.58 -16.18
CA ASN A 82 21.64 -1.18 -16.09
C ASN A 82 21.80 0.26 -15.53
N GLY A 83 20.99 0.61 -14.53
CA GLY A 83 20.98 1.93 -13.88
C GLY A 83 20.12 2.99 -14.58
N SER A 84 19.74 2.79 -15.85
CA SER A 84 18.94 3.76 -16.61
C SER A 84 17.45 3.49 -16.47
N ALA A 85 16.66 4.54 -16.23
CA ALA A 85 15.20 4.43 -16.16
C ALA A 85 14.60 3.95 -17.49
N VAL A 86 13.67 3.01 -17.42
CA VAL A 86 12.89 2.55 -18.58
C VAL A 86 11.73 3.52 -18.80
N SER A 87 11.48 3.90 -20.05
CA SER A 87 10.35 4.76 -20.42
C SER A 87 9.02 4.03 -20.26
N GLY A 88 7.96 4.82 -20.03
CA GLY A 88 6.59 4.33 -19.85
C GLY A 88 6.09 4.48 -18.42
N THR A 89 4.77 4.33 -18.27
CA THR A 89 4.08 4.50 -16.98
C THR A 89 3.51 3.16 -16.54
N PRO A 90 4.08 2.51 -15.51
CA PRO A 90 3.51 1.30 -14.93
C PRO A 90 2.09 1.57 -14.41
N ALA A 91 1.14 0.69 -14.75
CA ALA A 91 -0.22 0.76 -14.26
C ALA A 91 -0.45 -0.28 -13.15
N ALA A 92 -1.05 0.11 -12.04
CA ALA A 92 -1.36 -0.81 -10.94
C ALA A 92 -2.31 -1.93 -11.41
N GLY A 93 -2.05 -3.16 -10.98
CA GLY A 93 -2.85 -4.33 -11.35
C GLY A 93 -2.55 -4.89 -12.75
N SER A 94 -1.40 -4.53 -13.34
CA SER A 94 -1.01 -4.92 -14.69
C SER A 94 0.39 -5.54 -14.74
N TYR A 95 0.96 -5.68 -15.95
CA TYR A 95 2.38 -5.97 -16.16
C TYR A 95 3.06 -4.81 -16.88
N PHE A 96 4.19 -4.35 -16.35
CA PHE A 96 5.08 -3.44 -17.05
C PHE A 96 6.05 -4.22 -17.94
N THR A 97 6.13 -3.86 -19.22
CA THR A 97 6.90 -4.62 -20.22
C THR A 97 8.24 -3.95 -20.50
N VAL A 98 9.32 -4.73 -20.44
CA VAL A 98 10.66 -4.33 -20.91
C VAL A 98 11.08 -5.26 -22.04
N SER A 99 11.10 -4.76 -23.27
CA SER A 99 11.47 -5.54 -24.46
C SER A 99 12.92 -5.25 -24.86
N ARG A 100 13.78 -6.27 -24.84
CA ARG A 100 15.19 -6.13 -25.25
C ARG A 100 15.84 -7.46 -25.63
N THR A 101 17.04 -7.34 -26.16
CA THR A 101 18.03 -8.42 -26.15
C THR A 101 18.79 -8.40 -24.82
N TRP A 102 18.61 -9.45 -24.03
CA TRP A 102 19.26 -9.66 -22.74
C TRP A 102 20.60 -10.36 -22.94
N ARG A 103 21.59 -9.95 -22.13
CA ARG A 103 22.96 -10.46 -22.11
C ARG A 103 23.36 -10.74 -20.67
N SER A 104 24.34 -11.62 -20.50
CA SER A 104 24.94 -11.87 -19.19
C SER A 104 25.45 -10.57 -18.56
N GLY A 105 25.09 -10.35 -17.30
CA GLY A 105 25.43 -9.15 -16.53
C GLY A 105 24.37 -8.03 -16.59
N ASP A 106 23.38 -8.10 -17.48
CA ASP A 106 22.28 -7.14 -17.46
C ASP A 106 21.54 -7.20 -16.13
N THR A 107 21.17 -6.03 -15.62
CA THR A 107 20.49 -5.90 -14.33
C THR A 107 19.22 -5.08 -14.49
N VAL A 108 18.11 -5.58 -13.94
CA VAL A 108 16.83 -4.86 -13.83
C VAL A 108 16.56 -4.62 -12.37
N ARG A 109 16.39 -3.36 -11.98
CA ARG A 109 15.93 -3.01 -10.64
C ARG A 109 14.47 -2.60 -10.69
N VAL A 110 13.65 -3.28 -9.90
CA VAL A 110 12.27 -2.90 -9.61
C VAL A 110 12.21 -2.25 -8.24
N THR A 111 11.62 -1.05 -8.16
CA THR A 111 11.32 -0.38 -6.88
C THR A 111 9.82 -0.22 -6.74
N ILE A 112 9.27 -0.66 -5.60
CA ILE A 112 7.84 -0.71 -5.33
C ILE A 112 7.58 -0.06 -3.97
N PRO A 113 7.42 1.28 -3.91
CA PRO A 113 7.11 1.97 -2.66
C PRO A 113 5.86 1.41 -1.97
N PHE A 114 5.99 1.05 -0.70
CA PHE A 114 4.88 0.60 0.13
C PHE A 114 4.19 1.79 0.80
N ARG A 115 2.87 1.68 0.95
CA ARG A 115 2.07 2.55 1.81
C ARG A 115 1.29 1.69 2.79
N LEU A 116 0.98 2.26 3.95
CA LEU A 116 -0.04 1.69 4.82
C LEU A 116 -1.40 2.03 4.22
N ARG A 117 -2.19 1.00 3.99
CA ARG A 117 -3.53 1.05 3.41
C ARG A 117 -4.46 0.15 4.19
N VAL A 118 -5.76 0.30 3.96
CA VAL A 118 -6.77 -0.58 4.53
C VAL A 118 -7.53 -1.31 3.43
N GLU A 119 -7.98 -2.52 3.72
CA GLU A 119 -9.05 -3.18 2.97
C GLU A 119 -10.28 -3.28 3.88
N LYS A 120 -11.43 -2.88 3.36
CA LYS A 120 -12.71 -2.85 4.08
C LYS A 120 -13.37 -4.21 3.98
N ALA A 121 -14.01 -4.69 5.04
CA ALA A 121 -14.89 -5.84 4.95
C ALA A 121 -16.06 -5.52 4.01
N LEU A 122 -16.53 -6.53 3.27
CA LEU A 122 -17.54 -6.36 2.23
C LEU A 122 -18.93 -6.02 2.81
N ASP A 123 -19.22 -6.50 4.01
CA ASP A 123 -20.49 -6.39 4.73
C ASP A 123 -20.51 -5.23 5.75
N ASP A 124 -19.39 -4.97 6.44
CA ASP A 124 -19.22 -3.82 7.33
C ASP A 124 -17.96 -3.01 6.96
N PRO A 125 -18.09 -1.93 6.16
CA PRO A 125 -16.96 -1.09 5.75
C PRO A 125 -16.22 -0.39 6.91
N SER A 126 -16.79 -0.37 8.12
CA SER A 126 -16.13 0.12 9.32
C SER A 126 -15.18 -0.92 9.93
N LEU A 127 -15.32 -2.20 9.59
CA LEU A 127 -14.32 -3.22 9.87
C LEU A 127 -13.26 -3.23 8.76
N GLN A 128 -12.01 -3.08 9.14
CA GLN A 128 -10.91 -2.85 8.22
C GLN A 128 -9.70 -3.69 8.63
N THR A 129 -9.00 -4.23 7.63
CA THR A 129 -7.70 -4.88 7.82
C THR A 129 -6.61 -3.95 7.31
N LEU A 130 -5.45 -3.95 7.97
CA LEU A 130 -4.33 -3.08 7.63
C LEU A 130 -3.34 -3.84 6.75
N PHE A 131 -2.82 -3.16 5.73
CA PHE A 131 -1.74 -3.66 4.90
C PHE A 131 -0.63 -2.64 4.76
N TYR A 132 0.63 -3.05 4.86
CA TYR A 132 1.77 -2.27 4.39
C TYR A 132 2.31 -2.88 3.10
N GLY A 133 2.00 -2.26 1.97
CA GLY A 133 2.20 -2.87 0.65
C GLY A 133 1.44 -4.20 0.52
N PRO A 134 2.13 -5.34 0.34
CA PRO A 134 1.52 -6.68 0.29
C PRO A 134 1.30 -7.29 1.68
N VAL A 135 1.87 -6.72 2.75
CA VAL A 135 1.96 -7.37 4.06
C VAL A 135 0.73 -7.05 4.87
N ASN A 136 -0.06 -8.07 5.21
CA ASN A 136 -1.15 -7.92 6.17
C ASN A 136 -0.58 -7.68 7.57
N LEU A 137 -1.08 -6.66 8.26
CA LEU A 137 -0.70 -6.34 9.63
C LEU A 137 -1.86 -6.64 10.58
N VAL A 138 -1.59 -7.42 11.63
CA VAL A 138 -2.57 -7.77 12.67
C VAL A 138 -2.23 -7.10 13.98
N GLY A 139 -3.25 -6.64 14.71
CA GLY A 139 -3.07 -6.07 16.04
C GLY A 139 -2.92 -7.17 17.09
N ARG A 140 -1.77 -7.26 17.76
CA ARG A 140 -1.54 -8.19 18.88
C ARG A 140 -2.16 -7.65 20.15
N ASN A 141 -3.28 -8.23 20.56
CA ASN A 141 -4.07 -7.77 21.71
C ASN A 141 -4.99 -8.89 22.21
N THR A 142 -5.15 -9.03 23.52
CA THR A 142 -5.97 -10.07 24.16
C THR A 142 -7.46 -9.73 24.24
N SER A 143 -7.87 -8.53 23.83
CA SER A 143 -9.27 -8.11 23.78
C SER A 143 -10.14 -9.09 22.98
N THR A 144 -11.32 -9.38 23.49
CA THR A 144 -12.33 -10.18 22.77
C THR A 144 -13.30 -9.31 21.96
N SER A 145 -13.18 -7.99 22.05
CA SER A 145 -13.92 -7.01 21.25
C SER A 145 -13.03 -6.39 20.17
N TYR A 146 -13.62 -5.93 19.07
CA TYR A 146 -12.87 -5.23 18.02
C TYR A 146 -12.11 -4.02 18.58
N LEU A 147 -10.81 -3.96 18.26
CA LEU A 147 -9.99 -2.79 18.56
C LEU A 147 -10.52 -1.58 17.79
N GLN A 148 -10.67 -0.46 18.49
CA GLN A 148 -11.07 0.81 17.89
C GLN A 148 -9.82 1.56 17.44
N VAL A 149 -9.69 1.85 16.14
CA VAL A 149 -8.48 2.45 15.58
C VAL A 149 -8.84 3.61 14.66
N GLY A 150 -8.40 4.83 15.02
CA GLY A 150 -8.38 5.95 14.08
C GLY A 150 -7.14 5.86 13.18
N LEU A 151 -7.21 6.27 11.92
CA LEU A 151 -6.11 6.24 10.95
C LEU A 151 -5.95 7.55 10.16
N TYR A 152 -6.94 8.43 10.17
CA TYR A 152 -7.01 9.63 9.33
C TYR A 152 -6.37 10.87 9.94
N ALA A 153 -6.25 10.93 11.27
CA ALA A 153 -5.68 12.08 11.96
C ALA A 153 -4.32 12.52 11.39
N ASN A 154 -3.46 11.57 11.00
CA ASN A 154 -2.14 11.82 10.41
C ASN A 154 -1.95 11.19 9.03
N ALA A 155 -3.03 10.95 8.29
CA ALA A 155 -2.89 10.47 6.91
C ALA A 155 -2.06 11.49 6.08
N ALA A 156 -1.13 10.98 5.29
CA ALA A 156 -0.34 11.78 4.37
C ALA A 156 -1.19 12.28 3.21
N LEU A 157 -0.78 13.36 2.55
CA LEU A 157 -1.45 13.86 1.34
C LEU A 157 -1.59 12.77 0.26
N SER A 158 -0.61 11.87 0.21
CA SER A 158 -0.60 10.72 -0.67
C SER A 158 -1.67 9.64 -0.37
N GLY A 159 -2.38 9.76 0.76
CA GLY A 159 -3.30 8.75 1.29
C GLY A 159 -2.59 7.65 2.09
N ASP A 160 -1.27 7.74 2.29
CA ASP A 160 -0.55 6.83 3.17
C ASP A 160 -0.99 7.03 4.63
N LEU A 161 -1.45 5.95 5.25
CA LEU A 161 -1.88 5.95 6.66
C LEU A 161 -0.71 5.73 7.63
N LEU A 162 0.49 5.44 7.13
CA LEU A 162 1.65 5.10 7.94
C LEU A 162 2.01 6.14 9.00
N PRO A 163 1.88 7.46 8.78
CA PRO A 163 2.21 8.44 9.81
C PRO A 163 1.27 8.41 11.02
N SER A 164 0.15 7.67 10.95
CA SER A 164 -0.70 7.38 12.11
C SER A 164 -0.14 6.26 13.02
N LEU A 165 0.95 5.60 12.64
CA LEU A 165 1.56 4.51 13.39
C LEU A 165 3.03 4.81 13.71
N THR A 166 3.54 4.25 14.81
CA THR A 166 4.93 4.42 15.23
C THR A 166 5.74 3.14 14.97
N PRO A 167 6.81 3.17 14.16
CA PRO A 167 7.66 2.00 13.93
C PRO A 167 8.24 1.43 15.23
N VAL A 168 8.37 0.10 15.32
CA VAL A 168 9.05 -0.56 16.43
C VAL A 168 10.53 -0.72 16.09
N THR A 169 11.40 -0.08 16.88
CA THR A 169 12.85 -0.15 16.71
C THR A 169 13.33 -1.60 16.73
N GLY A 170 14.13 -1.98 15.72
CA GLY A 170 14.71 -3.33 15.60
C GLY A 170 13.75 -4.41 15.10
N LYS A 171 12.48 -4.09 14.82
CA LYS A 171 11.50 -5.02 14.25
C LYS A 171 10.96 -4.47 12.92
N PRO A 172 11.57 -4.83 11.76
CA PRO A 172 11.10 -4.38 10.45
C PRO A 172 9.65 -4.77 10.22
N LEU A 173 8.83 -3.85 9.68
CA LEU A 173 7.39 -4.04 9.42
C LEU A 173 6.50 -4.14 10.67
N HIS A 174 7.03 -3.82 11.86
CA HIS A 174 6.24 -3.71 13.08
C HIS A 174 5.99 -2.26 13.43
N TYR A 175 4.78 -2.00 13.91
CA TYR A 175 4.32 -0.69 14.27
C TYR A 175 3.52 -0.72 15.56
N THR A 176 3.36 0.40 16.22
CA THR A 176 2.53 0.55 17.41
C THR A 176 1.55 1.69 17.25
N ARG A 177 0.38 1.53 17.85
CA ARG A 177 -0.62 2.58 17.99
C ARG A 177 -1.46 2.32 19.23
N ASN A 178 -1.60 3.34 20.08
CA ASN A 178 -2.37 3.27 21.34
C ASN A 178 -2.04 2.03 22.18
N GLY A 179 -0.76 1.69 22.30
CA GLY A 179 -0.28 0.54 23.08
C GLY A 179 -0.49 -0.84 22.44
N THR A 180 -1.06 -0.93 21.24
CA THR A 180 -1.17 -2.18 20.47
C THR A 180 -0.08 -2.26 19.41
N GLU A 181 0.64 -3.38 19.34
CA GLU A 181 1.58 -3.69 18.25
C GLU A 181 0.82 -4.26 17.05
N PHE A 182 1.07 -3.70 15.87
CA PHE A 182 0.65 -4.20 14.57
C PHE A 182 1.84 -4.89 13.91
N ALA A 183 1.72 -6.20 13.70
CA ALA A 183 2.81 -7.07 13.24
C ALA A 183 2.41 -7.84 11.96
N PRO A 184 3.37 -8.29 11.13
CA PRO A 184 3.07 -9.08 9.95
C PRO A 184 2.34 -10.37 10.30
N PHE A 185 1.21 -10.63 9.64
CA PHE A 185 0.40 -11.82 9.93
C PHE A 185 1.15 -13.13 9.65
N TYR A 186 2.05 -13.11 8.66
CA TYR A 186 2.82 -14.29 8.26
C TYR A 186 3.80 -14.77 9.34
N GLU A 187 4.06 -13.99 10.39
CA GLU A 187 4.91 -14.44 11.51
C GLU A 187 4.31 -15.65 12.23
N GLY A 188 2.98 -15.84 12.14
CA GLY A 188 2.32 -17.05 12.62
C GLY A 188 2.51 -17.32 14.10
N THR A 189 2.64 -16.27 14.93
CA THR A 189 2.75 -16.42 16.38
C THR A 189 1.41 -16.84 17.00
N GLU A 190 1.45 -17.41 18.20
CA GLU A 190 0.25 -17.85 18.94
C GLU A 190 -0.40 -16.70 19.75
N ASP A 191 0.13 -15.48 19.64
CA ASP A 191 -0.43 -14.31 20.33
C ASP A 191 -1.88 -14.08 19.88
N PRO A 192 -2.81 -13.74 20.79
CA PRO A 192 -4.12 -13.26 20.40
C PRO A 192 -4.01 -12.06 19.45
N THR A 193 -4.65 -12.16 18.28
CA THR A 193 -4.53 -11.17 17.21
C THR A 193 -5.88 -10.74 16.65
N HIS A 194 -5.92 -9.49 16.19
CA HIS A 194 -7.03 -8.90 15.46
C HIS A 194 -6.63 -8.66 14.01
N ALA A 195 -7.13 -9.49 13.09
CA ALA A 195 -6.96 -9.27 11.65
C ALA A 195 -7.85 -8.13 11.11
N TYR A 196 -8.96 -7.87 11.80
CA TYR A 196 -9.85 -6.74 11.55
C TYR A 196 -9.90 -5.83 12.78
N VAL A 197 -9.86 -4.54 12.54
CA VAL A 197 -10.09 -3.49 13.53
C VAL A 197 -11.33 -2.69 13.12
N ARG A 198 -12.02 -2.12 14.10
CA ARG A 198 -13.11 -1.17 13.83
C ARG A 198 -12.52 0.22 13.69
N ARG A 199 -12.69 0.82 12.52
CA ARG A 199 -12.30 2.21 12.28
C ARG A 199 -13.10 3.11 13.22
N SER A 200 -12.40 3.97 13.95
CA SER A 200 -13.01 4.89 14.92
C SER A 200 -12.34 6.26 14.86
N GLU A 201 -13.10 7.25 14.39
CA GLU A 201 -12.69 8.64 14.28
C GLU A 201 -13.81 9.50 14.87
N PRO A 202 -13.89 9.65 16.21
CA PRO A 202 -15.00 10.37 16.83
C PRO A 202 -14.99 11.88 16.53
N ARG A 203 -13.83 12.42 16.15
CA ARG A 203 -13.62 13.84 15.82
C ARG A 203 -12.93 14.00 14.48
N VAL A 204 -13.15 15.17 13.87
CA VAL A 204 -12.47 15.56 12.64
C VAL A 204 -11.10 16.15 13.00
N VAL A 205 -10.03 15.39 12.73
CA VAL A 205 -8.64 15.74 13.03
C VAL A 205 -7.82 15.72 11.75
N PHE A 206 -6.95 16.72 11.57
CA PHE A 206 -6.01 16.79 10.45
C PHE A 206 -4.61 17.15 10.95
N GLY A 207 -3.60 16.35 10.60
CA GLY A 207 -2.20 16.64 10.94
C GLY A 207 -1.95 16.87 12.43
N ASN A 208 -2.58 16.06 13.29
CA ASN A 208 -2.67 16.23 14.75
C ASN A 208 -3.47 17.47 15.25
N THR A 209 -4.05 18.29 14.39
CA THR A 209 -4.90 19.42 14.78
C THR A 209 -6.36 18.96 14.89
N ASP A 210 -6.90 18.99 16.12
CA ASP A 210 -8.31 18.64 16.40
C ASP A 210 -9.24 19.85 16.18
N SER A 211 -10.26 19.68 15.32
CA SER A 211 -11.27 20.72 15.08
C SER A 211 -12.28 20.89 16.21
N GLN A 212 -12.30 19.96 17.18
CA GLN A 212 -13.35 19.80 18.20
C GLN A 212 -14.74 19.49 17.63
N VAL A 213 -14.84 19.22 16.33
CA VAL A 213 -16.08 18.86 15.65
C VAL A 213 -16.20 17.34 15.61
N ALA A 214 -17.36 16.82 16.01
CA ALA A 214 -17.68 15.40 15.87
C ALA A 214 -17.59 15.00 14.39
N ASN A 215 -17.10 13.80 14.08
CA ASN A 215 -17.07 13.32 12.69
C ASN A 215 -18.43 12.70 12.34
N PRO A 216 -19.31 13.39 11.60
CA PRO A 216 -20.64 12.88 11.32
C PRO A 216 -20.58 11.69 10.35
N ALA A 217 -21.61 10.85 10.40
CA ALA A 217 -21.79 9.70 9.51
C ALA A 217 -23.14 9.74 8.79
N LYS A 218 -23.19 9.17 7.59
CA LYS A 218 -24.42 8.85 6.88
C LYS A 218 -25.05 7.57 7.47
N THR A 219 -26.26 7.25 7.01
CA THR A 219 -26.99 6.03 7.38
C THR A 219 -26.27 4.75 6.96
N ASP A 220 -25.44 4.80 5.91
CA ASP A 220 -24.60 3.69 5.45
C ASP A 220 -23.26 3.57 6.20
N GLY A 221 -23.03 4.41 7.22
CA GLY A 221 -21.81 4.43 8.02
C GLY A 221 -20.65 5.22 7.40
N THR A 222 -20.79 5.76 6.19
CA THR A 222 -19.78 6.63 5.57
C THR A 222 -19.67 7.94 6.34
N THR A 223 -18.46 8.28 6.81
CA THR A 223 -18.18 9.50 7.57
C THR A 223 -17.68 10.63 6.68
N LEU A 224 -17.71 11.87 7.21
CA LEU A 224 -17.13 13.04 6.54
C LEU A 224 -15.65 12.79 6.16
N LEU A 225 -14.87 12.23 7.10
CA LEU A 225 -13.46 11.91 6.82
C LEU A 225 -13.28 10.82 5.75
N ASP A 226 -14.19 9.83 5.66
CA ASP A 226 -14.11 8.82 4.60
C ASP A 226 -14.23 9.47 3.21
N GLU A 227 -15.15 10.42 3.05
CA GLU A 227 -15.34 11.11 1.78
C GLU A 227 -14.20 12.06 1.43
N ILE A 228 -13.63 12.73 2.44
CA ILE A 228 -12.47 13.59 2.23
C ILE A 228 -11.29 12.74 1.75
N TRP A 229 -10.94 11.69 2.49
CA TRP A 229 -9.77 10.85 2.19
C TRP A 229 -9.95 9.92 0.99
N ALA A 230 -11.19 9.65 0.57
CA ALA A 230 -11.45 9.01 -0.73
C ALA A 230 -10.94 9.84 -1.93
N GLY A 231 -10.65 11.12 -1.74
CA GLY A 231 -10.05 11.98 -2.77
C GLY A 231 -8.52 11.91 -2.87
N ALA A 232 -7.84 11.20 -1.97
CA ALA A 232 -6.40 11.04 -2.03
C ALA A 232 -5.97 10.16 -3.24
N PRO A 233 -4.77 10.36 -3.82
CA PRO A 233 -3.72 11.28 -3.38
C PRO A 233 -3.98 12.74 -3.76
N PHE A 234 -3.52 13.67 -2.93
CA PHE A 234 -3.53 15.11 -3.18
C PHE A 234 -2.13 15.58 -3.63
N SER A 235 -2.07 16.47 -4.62
CA SER A 235 -0.81 17.03 -5.11
C SER A 235 -0.08 17.85 -4.05
N ASP A 236 -0.84 18.54 -3.20
CA ASP A 236 -0.38 19.45 -2.17
C ASP A 236 -1.51 19.69 -1.14
N LYS A 237 -1.19 20.50 -0.12
CA LYS A 237 -2.13 20.91 0.93
C LYS A 237 -3.35 21.67 0.38
N ASN A 238 -3.19 22.50 -0.64
CA ASN A 238 -4.30 23.30 -1.19
C ASN A 238 -5.32 22.39 -1.88
N ALA A 239 -4.87 21.35 -2.58
CA ALA A 239 -5.74 20.33 -3.17
C ALA A 239 -6.56 19.60 -2.09
N LEU A 240 -5.94 19.20 -0.98
CA LEU A 240 -6.66 18.62 0.17
C LEU A 240 -7.67 19.62 0.74
N VAL A 241 -7.28 20.85 1.03
CA VAL A 241 -8.19 21.88 1.60
C VAL A 241 -9.37 22.14 0.69
N THR A 242 -9.16 22.13 -0.64
CA THR A 242 -10.24 22.26 -1.64
C THR A 242 -11.21 21.09 -1.55
N ARG A 243 -10.71 19.86 -1.43
CA ARG A 243 -11.54 18.67 -1.21
C ARG A 243 -12.32 18.75 0.10
N VAL A 244 -11.68 19.19 1.18
CA VAL A 244 -12.33 19.40 2.49
C VAL A 244 -13.48 20.40 2.36
N GLN A 245 -13.23 21.57 1.77
CA GLN A 245 -14.26 22.61 1.59
C GLN A 245 -15.45 22.10 0.76
N SER A 246 -15.19 21.44 -0.37
CA SER A 246 -16.23 20.88 -1.22
C SER A 246 -17.08 19.84 -0.48
N THR A 247 -16.44 18.93 0.26
CA THR A 247 -17.13 17.88 1.02
C THR A 247 -17.95 18.49 2.16
N VAL A 248 -17.35 19.39 2.95
CA VAL A 248 -18.03 20.13 4.03
C VAL A 248 -19.27 20.87 3.51
N ASN A 249 -19.16 21.59 2.39
CA ASN A 249 -20.29 22.31 1.80
C ASN A 249 -21.45 21.36 1.44
N SER A 250 -21.13 20.19 0.88
CA SER A 250 -22.13 19.16 0.57
C SER A 250 -22.81 18.63 1.83
N TRP A 251 -22.06 18.38 2.90
CA TRP A 251 -22.61 17.90 4.18
C TRP A 251 -23.45 18.96 4.90
N VAL A 252 -23.05 20.23 4.83
CA VAL A 252 -23.85 21.36 5.35
C VAL A 252 -25.15 21.51 4.57
N ALA A 253 -25.10 21.48 3.24
CA ALA A 253 -26.29 21.55 2.39
C ALA A 253 -27.26 20.38 2.63
N ALA A 254 -26.73 19.21 2.98
CA ALA A 254 -27.52 18.02 3.34
C ALA A 254 -28.02 18.02 4.81
N GLY A 255 -27.75 19.08 5.60
CA GLY A 255 -28.15 19.17 7.01
C GLY A 255 -27.41 18.21 7.95
N ARG A 256 -26.26 17.67 7.53
CA ARG A 256 -25.47 16.67 8.29
C ARG A 256 -24.34 17.30 9.11
N LEU A 257 -24.06 18.57 8.86
CA LEU A 257 -23.06 19.36 9.58
C LEU A 257 -23.58 20.79 9.66
N THR A 258 -23.36 21.48 10.77
CA THR A 258 -23.74 22.89 10.88
C THR A 258 -22.78 23.77 10.08
N GLN A 259 -23.22 24.96 9.65
CA GLN A 259 -22.36 25.94 8.98
C GLN A 259 -21.12 26.28 9.85
N ALA A 260 -21.33 26.47 11.15
CA ALA A 260 -20.28 26.84 12.10
C ALA A 260 -19.25 25.71 12.28
N ASP A 261 -19.70 24.46 12.40
CA ASP A 261 -18.79 23.31 12.49
C ASP A 261 -18.08 23.04 11.16
N GLY A 262 -18.75 23.25 10.03
CA GLY A 262 -18.12 23.22 8.72
C GLY A 262 -16.96 24.20 8.58
N GLN A 263 -17.14 25.44 9.05
CA GLN A 263 -16.07 26.45 9.06
C GLN A 263 -14.88 26.02 9.93
N LYS A 264 -15.13 25.49 11.14
CA LYS A 264 -14.05 24.95 12.00
C LYS A 264 -13.27 23.86 11.29
N VAL A 265 -13.94 22.89 10.68
CA VAL A 265 -13.30 21.78 9.94
C VAL A 265 -12.38 22.31 8.83
N VAL A 266 -12.84 23.27 8.03
CA VAL A 266 -12.05 23.86 6.95
C VAL A 266 -10.85 24.63 7.51
N THR A 267 -11.04 25.47 8.52
CA THR A 267 -9.95 26.23 9.15
C THR A 267 -8.91 25.31 9.80
N THR A 268 -9.35 24.22 10.43
CA THR A 268 -8.44 23.19 10.95
C THR A 268 -7.61 22.58 9.82
N ALA A 269 -8.23 22.21 8.69
CA ALA A 269 -7.50 21.66 7.55
C ALA A 269 -6.49 22.66 6.95
N GLN A 270 -6.83 23.95 6.92
CA GLN A 270 -5.95 25.03 6.47
C GLN A 270 -4.76 25.27 7.41
N ASN A 271 -4.92 25.06 8.71
CA ASN A 271 -3.87 25.31 9.70
C ASN A 271 -3.01 24.08 10.01
N ALA A 272 -3.50 22.89 9.70
CA ALA A 272 -2.77 21.63 9.90
C ALA A 272 -1.53 21.49 9.02
N THR A 273 -0.61 20.65 9.48
CA THR A 273 0.59 20.21 8.75
C THR A 273 0.45 18.75 8.38
N TYR A 274 0.75 18.41 7.14
CA TYR A 274 0.56 17.06 6.61
C TYR A 274 1.90 16.44 6.24
N ALA A 275 2.00 15.12 6.42
CA ALA A 275 3.06 14.35 5.79
C ALA A 275 2.91 14.42 4.26
N ALA A 276 4.05 14.49 3.58
CA ALA A 276 4.13 14.46 2.12
C ALA A 276 3.69 13.09 1.57
#